data_AF-A0A9D1M9R4-F1
#
_entry.id   AF-A0A9D1M9R4-F1
#
_cell.length_a   1.000
_cell.length_b   1.000
_cell.length_c   1.000
_cell.angle_alpha   90.00
_cell.angle_beta   90.00
_cell.angle_gamma   90.00
#
_symmetry.space_group_name_H-M   'P 1'
#
loop_
_entity.id
_entity.type
_entity.pdbx_description
1 polymer ?
#
loop_
_entity_poly.entity_id
_entity_poly.type
_entity_poly.pdbx_seq_one_letter_code
_entity_poly.pdbx_strand_id
1 'polypeptide(L)'
;MEKNIEWFVGEAESDDGRIVTRGRMFRTMPDKKTYKMRVEIIWRYKPDRDSMPLPNETVRMDDAMNSLCETMEEDRLAWLTAIHIGGGCAVFVYYTRDIDAFSGRLDKTLGKYSPLPIQVGAALDPSWHEYKEMLSRFSLT
;
A
#
# COMPACT_ATOMS: atom_id res chain seq x y z
N MET A 1 -0.80 -2.91 19.65
CA MET A 1 -1.33 -1.89 18.72
C MET A 1 -0.60 -0.59 19.01
N GLU A 2 0.27 -0.13 18.11
CA GLU A 2 0.94 1.16 18.26
C GLU A 2 -0.13 2.26 18.30
N LYS A 3 -0.26 2.95 19.44
CA LYS A 3 -1.26 4.00 19.73
C LYS A 3 -1.11 5.27 18.84
N ASN A 4 -0.33 5.19 17.77
CA ASN A 4 0.13 6.32 16.97
C ASN A 4 -0.37 6.31 15.52
N ILE A 5 -1.13 5.28 15.10
CA ILE A 5 -1.64 5.15 13.74
C ILE A 5 -3.16 5.06 13.77
N GLU A 6 -3.82 5.97 13.06
CA GLU A 6 -5.26 5.94 12.81
C GLU A 6 -5.52 5.57 11.35
N TRP A 7 -6.64 4.92 11.07
CA TRP A 7 -7.05 4.61 9.70
C TRP A 7 -8.18 5.55 9.27
N PHE A 8 -8.15 5.96 8.01
CA PHE A 8 -9.27 6.62 7.35
C PHE A 8 -9.65 5.86 6.07
N VAL A 9 -10.89 6.09 5.65
CA VAL A 9 -11.40 5.65 4.36
C VAL A 9 -11.88 6.88 3.60
N GLY A 10 -11.45 7.02 2.36
CA GLY A 10 -11.89 8.05 1.45
C GLY A 10 -12.20 7.45 0.10
N GLU A 11 -13.07 8.11 -0.67
CA GLU A 11 -13.47 7.66 -1.99
C GLU A 11 -13.30 8.77 -3.00
N ALA A 12 -12.93 8.41 -4.21
CA ALA A 12 -12.85 9.34 -5.32
C ALA A 12 -13.22 8.65 -6.63
N GLU A 13 -13.80 9.41 -7.55
CA GLU A 13 -14.00 8.98 -8.93
C GLU A 13 -12.69 9.14 -9.73
N SER A 14 -12.46 8.24 -10.68
CA SER A 14 -11.42 8.33 -11.70
C SER A 14 -11.99 7.94 -13.07
N ASP A 15 -11.21 8.15 -14.13
CA ASP A 15 -11.59 7.71 -15.49
C ASP A 15 -11.80 6.19 -15.58
N ASP A 16 -11.14 5.43 -14.69
CA ASP A 16 -11.23 3.97 -14.60
C ASP A 16 -12.32 3.51 -13.61
N GLY A 17 -13.07 4.43 -13.03
CA GLY A 17 -14.16 4.18 -12.08
C GLY A 17 -13.84 4.56 -10.63
N ARG A 18 -14.68 4.10 -9.71
CA ARG A 18 -14.56 4.43 -8.29
C ARG A 18 -13.28 3.87 -7.69
N ILE A 19 -12.53 4.71 -6.99
CA ILE A 19 -11.35 4.35 -6.20
C ILE A 19 -11.66 4.54 -4.71
N VAL A 20 -11.57 3.45 -3.96
CA VAL A 20 -11.62 3.45 -2.49
C VAL A 20 -10.19 3.49 -1.97
N THR A 21 -9.89 4.50 -1.15
CA THR A 21 -8.60 4.64 -0.48
C THR A 21 -8.73 4.33 1.00
N ARG A 22 -7.93 3.40 1.49
CA ARG A 22 -7.70 3.16 2.92
C ARG A 22 -6.31 3.69 3.27
N GLY A 23 -6.26 4.81 3.97
CA GLY A 23 -4.99 5.44 4.34
C GLY A 23 -4.74 5.39 5.85
N ARG A 24 -3.47 5.46 6.23
CA ARG A 24 -3.04 5.59 7.63
C ARG A 24 -2.65 7.02 7.92
N MET A 25 -3.10 7.55 9.06
CA MET A 25 -2.67 8.81 9.63
C MET A 25 -1.71 8.53 10.78
N PHE A 26 -0.47 8.98 10.63
CA PHE A 26 0.53 8.90 11.70
C PHE A 26 0.43 10.12 12.61
N ARG A 27 0.06 9.91 13.89
CA ARG A 27 0.11 10.95 14.92
C ARG A 27 1.52 11.48 15.14
N THR A 28 2.51 10.62 14.95
CA THR A 28 3.92 10.98 14.88
C THR A 28 4.51 10.33 13.65
N MET A 29 4.94 11.15 12.69
CA MET A 29 5.49 10.67 11.42
C MET A 29 6.74 9.82 11.66
N PRO A 30 6.90 8.70 10.93
CA PRO A 30 8.19 8.04 10.80
C PRO A 30 9.27 9.02 10.35
N ASP A 31 10.52 8.78 10.76
CA ASP A 31 11.63 9.66 10.36
C ASP A 31 11.81 9.65 8.84
N LYS A 32 11.43 10.76 8.20
CA LYS A 32 11.46 10.92 6.74
C LYS A 32 12.87 10.77 6.16
N LYS A 33 13.92 11.04 6.95
CA LYS A 33 15.32 10.84 6.52
C LYS A 33 15.67 9.36 6.44
N THR A 34 15.10 8.57 7.34
CA THR A 34 15.25 7.11 7.37
C THR A 34 14.41 6.45 6.27
N TYR A 35 13.13 6.80 6.14
CA TYR A 35 12.20 6.17 5.20
C TYR A 35 11.99 7.04 3.95
N LYS A 36 12.97 7.05 3.05
CA LYS A 36 12.97 7.93 1.86
C LYS A 36 12.52 7.25 0.56
N MET A 37 12.41 5.93 0.56
CA MET A 37 12.04 5.14 -0.63
C MET A 37 10.56 4.81 -0.57
N ARG A 38 9.80 5.30 -1.54
CA ARG A 38 8.42 4.91 -1.78
C ARG A 38 8.41 3.66 -2.64
N VAL A 39 7.64 2.65 -2.23
CA VAL A 39 7.42 1.42 -2.99
C VAL A 39 5.93 1.26 -3.23
N GLU A 40 5.57 0.97 -4.46
CA GLU A 40 4.21 0.68 -4.88
C GLU A 40 4.13 -0.76 -5.37
N ILE A 41 3.22 -1.51 -4.76
CA ILE A 41 2.88 -2.86 -5.21
C ILE A 41 1.50 -2.78 -5.85
N ILE A 42 1.46 -3.04 -7.15
CA ILE A 42 0.25 -2.94 -7.96
C ILE A 42 -0.25 -4.35 -8.23
N TRP A 43 -1.39 -4.70 -7.66
CA TRP A 43 -2.10 -5.94 -7.94
C TRP A 43 -3.18 -5.68 -8.99
N ARG A 44 -3.10 -6.37 -10.14
CA ARG A 44 -4.12 -6.24 -11.20
C ARG A 44 -5.18 -7.32 -11.06
N TYR A 45 -6.45 -6.94 -11.19
CA TYR A 45 -7.58 -7.87 -11.13
C TYR A 45 -8.63 -7.54 -12.20
N LYS A 46 -9.52 -8.49 -12.45
CA LYS A 46 -10.71 -8.24 -13.27
C LYS A 46 -11.76 -7.53 -12.40
N PRO A 47 -12.12 -6.27 -12.71
CA PRO A 47 -13.12 -5.55 -11.93
C PRO A 47 -14.52 -6.12 -12.11
N ASP A 48 -15.34 -6.01 -11.08
CA ASP A 48 -16.80 -6.16 -11.15
C ASP A 48 -17.46 -4.87 -11.68
N ARG A 49 -18.79 -4.75 -11.49
CA ARG A 49 -19.56 -3.58 -11.96
C ARG A 49 -19.25 -2.30 -11.20
N ASP A 50 -18.74 -2.40 -9.99
CA ASP A 50 -18.39 -1.28 -9.11
C ASP A 50 -16.89 -0.99 -9.15
N SER A 51 -16.18 -1.56 -10.13
CA SER A 51 -14.72 -1.46 -10.29
C SER A 51 -13.91 -2.16 -9.20
N MET A 52 -14.52 -3.08 -8.45
CA MET A 52 -13.95 -3.77 -7.30
C MET A 52 -13.49 -5.20 -7.65
N PRO A 53 -12.57 -5.79 -6.86
CA PRO A 53 -12.15 -7.18 -7.06
C PRO A 53 -13.30 -8.16 -6.75
N LEU A 54 -13.33 -9.27 -7.49
CA LEU A 54 -14.26 -10.38 -7.21
C LEU A 54 -13.94 -11.04 -5.86
N PRO A 55 -14.92 -11.67 -5.18
CA PRO A 55 -14.74 -12.20 -3.82
C PRO A 55 -13.55 -13.16 -3.65
N ASN A 56 -13.32 -14.05 -4.62
CA ASN A 56 -12.18 -14.97 -4.60
C ASN A 56 -10.83 -14.25 -4.74
N GLU A 57 -10.80 -13.18 -5.55
CA GLU A 57 -9.61 -12.35 -5.73
C GLU A 57 -9.33 -11.53 -4.47
N THR A 58 -10.37 -10.99 -3.83
CA THR A 58 -10.26 -10.28 -2.54
C THR A 58 -9.63 -11.17 -1.47
N VAL A 59 -10.13 -12.40 -1.30
CA VAL A 59 -9.57 -13.35 -0.32
C VAL A 59 -8.09 -13.64 -0.59
N ARG A 60 -7.73 -13.87 -1.86
CA ARG A 60 -6.36 -14.16 -2.27
C ARG A 60 -5.42 -12.96 -2.05
N MET A 61 -5.88 -11.77 -2.41
CA MET A 61 -5.14 -10.53 -2.25
C MET A 61 -4.94 -10.20 -0.77
N ASP A 62 -6.00 -10.31 0.04
CA ASP A 62 -5.93 -10.05 1.49
C ASP A 62 -4.96 -11.02 2.18
N ASP A 63 -5.01 -12.31 1.87
CA ASP A 63 -4.09 -13.31 2.45
C ASP A 63 -2.61 -12.97 2.14
N ALA A 64 -2.30 -12.68 0.88
CA ALA A 64 -0.94 -12.34 0.46
C ALA A 64 -0.46 -11.00 1.03
N MET A 65 -1.28 -9.96 0.95
CA MET A 65 -0.90 -8.60 1.33
C MET A 65 -0.88 -8.39 2.85
N ASN A 66 -1.70 -9.13 3.61
CA ASN A 66 -1.60 -9.14 5.08
C ASN A 66 -0.29 -9.81 5.54
N SER A 67 0.06 -10.98 4.99
CA SER A 67 1.33 -11.64 5.31
C SER A 67 2.55 -10.77 4.95
N LEU A 68 2.47 -10.07 3.81
CA LEU A 68 3.48 -9.11 3.41
C LEU A 68 3.57 -7.93 4.38
N CYS A 69 2.43 -7.33 4.74
CA CYS A 69 2.40 -6.20 5.67
C CYS A 69 3.03 -6.57 7.02
N GLU A 70 2.69 -7.72 7.59
CA GLU A 70 3.30 -8.20 8.84
C GLU A 70 4.83 -8.31 8.72
N THR A 71 5.32 -8.89 7.63
CA THR A 71 6.76 -9.07 7.39
C THR A 71 7.51 -7.75 7.15
N MET A 72 6.85 -6.80 6.49
CA MET A 72 7.43 -5.50 6.16
C MET A 72 7.50 -4.56 7.35
N GLU A 73 6.53 -4.65 8.26
CA GLU A 73 6.49 -3.82 9.47
C GLU A 73 7.29 -4.42 10.63
N GLU A 74 7.70 -5.70 10.52
CA GLU A 74 8.67 -6.32 11.42
C GLU A 74 9.99 -5.53 11.44
N ASP A 75 10.50 -5.26 12.64
CA ASP A 75 11.68 -4.42 12.90
C ASP A 75 11.60 -3.02 12.28
N ARG A 76 10.39 -2.58 11.88
CA ARG A 76 10.13 -1.30 11.20
C ARG A 76 10.98 -1.15 9.94
N LEU A 77 11.03 -2.19 9.11
CA LEU A 77 11.70 -2.10 7.80
C LEU A 77 10.95 -1.14 6.86
N ALA A 78 9.62 -1.21 6.85
CA ALA A 78 8.77 -0.33 6.07
C ALA A 78 7.46 -0.04 6.79
N TRP A 79 6.75 0.98 6.32
CA TRP A 79 5.42 1.33 6.77
C TRP A 79 4.47 1.29 5.59
N LEU A 80 3.39 0.52 5.68
CA LEU A 80 2.26 0.70 4.78
C LEU A 80 1.63 2.05 5.11
N THR A 81 1.37 2.87 4.09
CA THR A 81 0.76 4.20 4.26
C THR A 81 -0.62 4.28 3.63
N ALA A 82 -0.85 3.56 2.52
CA ALA A 82 -2.10 3.61 1.79
C ALA A 82 -2.37 2.31 1.02
N ILE A 83 -3.66 2.02 0.86
CA ILE A 83 -4.17 1.05 -0.10
C ILE A 83 -5.22 1.76 -0.95
N HIS A 84 -5.00 1.81 -2.26
CA HIS A 84 -5.98 2.34 -3.23
C HIS A 84 -6.56 1.17 -4.00
N ILE A 85 -7.88 0.97 -3.98
CA ILE A 85 -8.56 -0.14 -4.67
C ILE A 85 -9.64 0.43 -5.58
N GLY A 86 -9.55 0.11 -6.86
CA GLY A 86 -10.55 0.44 -7.86
C GLY A 86 -9.96 0.42 -9.26
N GLY A 87 -10.79 0.59 -10.28
CA GLY A 87 -10.35 0.64 -11.68
C GLY A 87 -9.57 -0.59 -12.15
N GLY A 88 -9.86 -1.77 -11.60
CA GLY A 88 -9.19 -3.03 -11.98
C GLY A 88 -7.80 -3.19 -11.37
N CYS A 89 -7.41 -2.38 -10.39
CA CYS A 89 -6.18 -2.60 -9.63
C CYS A 89 -6.29 -2.24 -8.14
N ALA A 90 -5.36 -2.78 -7.36
CA ALA A 90 -5.10 -2.37 -6.01
C ALA A 90 -3.63 -1.94 -5.90
N VAL A 91 -3.39 -0.76 -5.33
CA VAL A 91 -2.05 -0.19 -5.14
C VAL A 91 -1.76 -0.09 -3.64
N PHE A 92 -0.75 -0.81 -3.20
CA PHE A 92 -0.26 -0.80 -1.83
C PHE A 92 1.00 0.08 -1.77
N VAL A 93 0.92 1.16 -1.01
CA VAL A 93 1.99 2.17 -0.94
C VAL A 93 2.75 2.02 0.36
N TYR A 94 4.05 1.73 0.26
CA TYR A 94 4.98 1.60 1.37
C TYR A 94 6.04 2.69 1.35
N TYR A 95 6.55 3.04 2.53
CA TYR A 95 7.80 3.76 2.69
C TYR A 95 8.80 2.90 3.45
N THR A 96 9.96 2.64 2.84
CA THR A 96 11.01 1.78 3.41
C THR A 96 12.31 2.52 3.67
N ARG A 97 13.06 2.03 4.66
CA ARG A 97 14.41 2.49 4.99
C ARG A 97 15.52 1.80 4.20
N ASP A 98 15.22 0.65 3.61
CA ASP A 98 16.19 -0.20 2.91
C ASP A 98 15.48 -0.97 1.79
N ILE A 99 15.74 -0.57 0.55
CA ILE A 99 15.07 -1.13 -0.63
C ILE A 99 15.54 -2.56 -0.94
N ASP A 100 16.79 -2.89 -0.64
CA ASP A 100 17.35 -4.22 -0.90
C ASP A 100 16.77 -5.23 0.10
N ALA A 101 16.72 -4.86 1.38
CA ALA A 101 16.06 -5.65 2.40
C ALA A 101 14.55 -5.79 2.13
N PHE A 102 13.90 -4.73 1.64
CA PHE A 102 12.50 -4.78 1.21
C PHE A 102 12.30 -5.80 0.08
N SER A 103 13.09 -5.73 -0.99
CA SER A 103 12.98 -6.67 -2.12
C SER A 103 13.17 -8.11 -1.66
N GLY A 104 14.20 -8.38 -0.85
CA GLY A 104 14.47 -9.73 -0.34
C GLY A 104 13.34 -10.28 0.53
N ARG A 105 12.72 -9.46 1.39
CA ARG A 105 11.55 -9.87 2.19
C ARG A 105 10.31 -10.06 1.33
N LEU A 106 10.09 -9.22 0.32
CA LEU A 106 8.98 -9.34 -0.61
C LEU A 106 9.04 -10.68 -1.35
N ASP A 107 10.18 -10.99 -1.97
CA ASP A 107 10.37 -12.23 -2.72
C ASP A 107 10.19 -13.46 -1.82
N LYS A 108 10.77 -13.43 -0.62
CA LYS A 108 10.65 -14.54 0.35
C LYS A 108 9.22 -14.75 0.84
N THR A 109 8.46 -13.67 1.08
CA THR A 109 7.09 -13.77 1.60
C THR A 109 6.12 -14.15 0.50
N LEU A 110 6.15 -13.44 -0.63
CA LEU A 110 5.22 -13.67 -1.74
C LEU A 110 5.58 -14.89 -2.59
N GLY A 111 6.84 -15.33 -2.58
CA GLY A 111 7.28 -16.56 -3.27
C GLY A 111 6.67 -17.86 -2.72
N LYS A 112 5.95 -17.80 -1.60
CA LYS A 112 5.20 -18.93 -1.03
C LYS A 112 3.84 -19.14 -1.71
N TYR A 113 3.36 -18.14 -2.46
CA TYR A 113 2.05 -18.16 -3.11
C TYR A 113 2.18 -18.65 -4.55
N SER A 114 1.06 -19.09 -5.13
CA SER A 114 0.96 -19.28 -6.58
C SER A 114 1.20 -17.95 -7.31
N PRO A 115 1.68 -17.95 -8.57
CA PRO A 115 2.04 -16.72 -9.27
C PRO A 115 1.00 -15.60 -9.15
N LEU A 116 1.40 -14.50 -8.52
CA LEU A 116 0.53 -13.36 -8.21
C LEU A 116 0.57 -12.32 -9.35
N PRO A 117 -0.55 -11.65 -9.66
CA PRO A 117 -0.63 -10.64 -10.73
C PRO A 117 -0.10 -9.27 -10.25
N ILE A 118 1.11 -9.25 -9.69
CA ILE A 118 1.71 -8.06 -9.10
C ILE A 118 2.77 -7.42 -10.01
N GLN A 119 2.86 -6.10 -9.94
CA GLN A 119 3.96 -5.29 -10.45
C GLN A 119 4.50 -4.45 -9.30
N VAL A 120 5.81 -4.24 -9.24
CA VAL A 120 6.44 -3.48 -8.16
C VAL A 120 7.22 -2.32 -8.77
N GLY A 121 6.99 -1.11 -8.25
CA GLY A 121 7.74 0.09 -8.58
C GLY A 121 8.34 0.71 -7.33
N ALA A 122 9.49 1.37 -7.46
CA ALA A 122 10.13 2.09 -6.36
C ALA A 122 10.64 3.45 -6.85
N ALA A 123 10.47 4.48 -6.02
CA ALA A 123 10.91 5.83 -6.31
C ALA A 123 11.44 6.50 -5.04
N LEU A 124 12.36 7.45 -5.21
CA LEU A 124 12.83 8.28 -4.11
C LEU A 124 11.80 9.37 -3.81
N ASP A 125 11.29 9.41 -2.58
CA ASP A 125 10.40 10.46 -2.07
C ASP A 125 10.77 10.87 -0.63
N PRO A 126 11.88 11.59 -0.44
CA PRO A 126 12.39 11.95 0.90
C PRO A 126 11.47 12.94 1.62
N SER A 127 10.61 13.64 0.87
CA SER A 127 9.70 14.64 1.41
C SER A 127 8.36 14.05 1.87
N TRP A 128 8.12 12.77 1.53
CA TRP A 128 6.83 12.09 1.66
C TRP A 128 5.74 12.86 0.90
N HIS A 129 6.05 13.32 -0.31
CA HIS A 129 5.14 14.10 -1.15
C HIS A 129 3.85 13.32 -1.40
N GLU A 130 3.95 12.05 -1.81
CA GLU A 130 2.77 11.22 -2.10
C GLU A 130 1.83 11.10 -0.90
N TYR A 131 2.42 10.86 0.27
CA TYR A 131 1.65 10.69 1.49
C TYR A 131 0.93 11.99 1.88
N LYS A 132 1.61 13.14 1.76
CA LYS A 132 1.00 14.44 2.05
C LYS A 132 -0.09 14.79 1.04
N GLU A 133 0.12 14.52 -0.25
CA GLU A 133 -0.89 14.71 -1.30
C GLU A 133 -2.12 13.85 -1.03
N MET A 134 -1.93 12.58 -0.65
CA MET A 134 -3.03 11.71 -0.23
C MET A 134 -3.83 12.31 0.93
N LEU A 135 -3.17 12.78 2.00
CA LEU A 135 -3.87 13.41 3.12
C LEU A 135 -4.61 14.68 2.69
N SER A 136 -3.98 15.51 1.86
CA SER A 136 -4.58 16.74 1.35
C SER A 136 -5.82 16.47 0.50
N ARG A 137 -5.80 15.43 -0.33
CA ARG A 137 -6.95 15.01 -1.17
C ARG A 137 -8.21 14.70 -0.35
N PHE A 138 -8.05 14.25 0.89
CA PHE A 138 -9.17 13.93 1.79
C PHE A 138 -9.36 14.97 2.91
N SER A 139 -8.72 16.14 2.79
CA SER A 139 -8.81 17.24 3.78
C SER A 139 -8.39 16.83 5.19
N LEU A 140 -7.34 16.00 5.32
CA LEU A 140 -6.84 15.43 6.58
C LEU A 140 -5.51 16.06 7.06
N THR A 141 -5.18 17.26 6.56
CA THR A 141 -3.92 17.98 6.85
C THR A 141 -3.96 18.77 8.16
#